data_AF-A0AAU2XCS0-F1
#
_entry.id   AF-A0AAU2XCS0-F1
#
_cell.length_a   1.000
_cell.length_b   1.000
_cell.length_c   1.000
_cell.angle_alpha   90.00
_cell.angle_beta   90.00
_cell.angle_gamma   90.00
#
_symmetry.space_group_name_H-M   'P 1'
#
loop_
_entity.id
_entity.type
_entity.pdbx_description
1 polymer ?
#
loop_
_entity_poly.entity_id
_entity_poly.type
_entity_poly.pdbx_seq_one_letter_code
_entity_poly.pdbx_strand_id
1 'polypeptide(L)'
;MPVDATNASATDSATNSTANFGASPAPSALSSEHGVDLIPGHLHAFALLHRAMRRDARRLVAAAPSVAAEPGRQAATAAWWDRLRGAIDWHHHSEDEQFWPELRRRTGVSVDDVLGDDHAGLDRAMAAVSAALATPGGLADLPLAAARFDTLVHGHLRREEAAVFPVLARVGVRDYLAVERRLLAAAPRRVLIFVQPWMLEGADPRAVANVMATVPPPIRLLTGTMRRRYERLLTAAALPRISA
;
A
#
# COMPACT_ATOMS: atom_id res chain seq x y z
N MET A 1 -4.52 -72.36 -15.01
CA MET A 1 -5.75 -71.54 -14.85
C MET A 1 -5.94 -71.26 -13.37
N PRO A 2 -6.46 -70.08 -13.00
CA PRO A 2 -6.15 -69.36 -11.75
C PRO A 2 -7.13 -69.78 -10.62
N VAL A 3 -7.18 -69.26 -9.39
CA VAL A 3 -6.72 -68.02 -8.69
C VAL A 3 -6.28 -68.42 -7.26
N ASP A 4 -5.70 -67.59 -6.37
CA ASP A 4 -5.47 -66.13 -6.36
C ASP A 4 -4.15 -65.75 -5.64
N ALA A 5 -3.91 -64.45 -5.38
CA ALA A 5 -2.72 -63.94 -4.70
C ALA A 5 -2.96 -63.32 -3.30
N THR A 6 -1.90 -63.31 -2.50
CA THR A 6 -1.80 -62.67 -1.17
C THR A 6 -2.16 -61.19 -1.18
N ASN A 7 -2.99 -60.76 -0.22
CA ASN A 7 -3.08 -59.34 0.17
C ASN A 7 -2.87 -59.17 1.67
N ALA A 8 -1.64 -58.81 2.05
CA ALA A 8 -1.36 -58.17 3.32
C ALA A 8 -1.15 -56.68 3.03
N SER A 9 -2.00 -55.83 3.59
CA SER A 9 -1.87 -54.37 3.52
C SER A 9 -2.00 -53.79 4.92
N ALA A 10 -1.03 -52.95 5.29
CA ALA A 10 -0.90 -52.42 6.64
C ALA A 10 -1.97 -51.36 6.95
N THR A 11 -2.25 -51.20 8.24
CA THR A 11 -3.07 -50.11 8.78
C THR A 11 -2.33 -48.79 8.70
N ASP A 12 -2.56 -48.00 7.65
CA ASP A 12 -2.01 -46.65 7.54
C ASP A 12 -2.91 -45.63 8.24
N SER A 13 -2.33 -44.85 9.15
CA SER A 13 -3.09 -43.93 10.02
C SER A 13 -3.27 -42.57 9.34
N ALA A 14 -4.41 -42.37 8.69
CA ALA A 14 -4.76 -41.08 8.09
C ALA A 14 -5.05 -40.02 9.17
N THR A 15 -4.05 -39.18 9.48
CA THR A 15 -4.22 -38.01 10.33
C THR A 15 -4.99 -36.92 9.59
N ASN A 16 -6.24 -36.69 10.00
CA ASN A 16 -7.11 -35.69 9.41
C ASN A 16 -6.65 -34.28 9.79
N SER A 17 -5.86 -33.63 8.92
CA SER A 17 -5.36 -32.27 9.14
C SER A 17 -6.45 -31.23 8.85
N THR A 18 -7.27 -30.95 9.86
CA THR A 18 -8.19 -29.80 9.83
C THR A 18 -7.39 -28.51 9.83
N ALA A 19 -7.37 -27.80 8.70
CA ALA A 19 -6.74 -26.50 8.57
C ALA A 19 -7.28 -25.53 9.63
N ASN A 20 -6.42 -25.14 10.57
CA ASN A 20 -6.75 -24.20 11.62
C ASN A 20 -6.91 -22.80 11.03
N PHE A 21 -8.14 -22.37 10.76
CA PHE A 21 -8.47 -20.96 10.52
C PHE A 21 -8.28 -20.19 11.83
N GLY A 22 -7.02 -19.89 12.14
CA GLY A 22 -6.62 -19.21 13.35
C GLY A 22 -7.34 -17.88 13.50
N ALA A 23 -7.80 -17.61 14.72
CA ALA A 23 -8.43 -16.34 15.07
C ALA A 23 -7.58 -15.16 14.59
N SER A 24 -8.25 -14.09 14.11
CA SER A 24 -7.57 -12.85 13.76
C SER A 24 -6.65 -12.43 14.92
N PRO A 25 -5.36 -12.13 14.66
CA PRO A 25 -4.49 -11.63 15.71
C PRO A 25 -5.10 -10.36 16.30
N ALA A 26 -4.94 -10.16 17.61
CA ALA A 26 -5.29 -8.90 18.25
C ALA A 26 -4.64 -7.75 17.46
N PRO A 27 -5.36 -6.62 17.26
CA PRO A 27 -4.84 -5.54 16.42
C PRO A 27 -3.47 -5.11 16.93
N SER A 28 -2.49 -5.02 16.01
CA SER A 28 -1.22 -4.38 16.32
C SER A 28 -1.52 -3.02 16.94
N ALA A 29 -1.05 -2.78 18.17
CA ALA A 29 -1.28 -1.52 18.88
C ALA A 29 -0.75 -0.31 18.08
N LEU A 30 0.16 -0.57 17.13
CA LEU A 30 0.60 0.36 16.10
C LEU A 30 0.11 -0.16 14.74
N SER A 31 -1.02 0.37 14.25
CA SER A 31 -1.49 0.15 12.88
C SER A 31 -2.22 1.40 12.38
N SER A 32 -2.11 1.64 11.07
CA SER A 32 -2.75 2.77 10.39
C SER A 32 -4.20 2.48 9.99
N GLU A 33 -4.69 1.24 10.11
CA GLU A 33 -6.05 0.85 9.66
C GLU A 33 -7.17 1.65 10.34
N HIS A 34 -6.98 2.07 11.60
CA HIS A 34 -8.00 2.74 12.42
C HIS A 34 -7.66 4.19 12.81
N GLY A 35 -6.67 4.80 12.15
CA GLY A 35 -6.20 6.16 12.45
C GLY A 35 -4.70 6.17 12.71
N VAL A 36 -4.18 7.22 13.36
CA VAL A 36 -2.75 7.35 13.68
C VAL A 36 -2.48 7.81 15.12
N ASP A 37 -3.50 7.85 15.98
CA ASP A 37 -3.41 8.41 17.34
C ASP A 37 -2.49 7.61 18.27
N LEU A 38 -2.43 6.29 18.07
CA LEU A 38 -1.52 5.39 18.78
C LEU A 38 -0.10 5.37 18.17
N ILE A 39 0.07 5.90 16.96
CA ILE A 39 1.34 5.90 16.24
C ILE A 39 2.18 7.12 16.68
N PRO A 40 3.48 6.96 17.02
CA PRO A 40 4.36 8.07 17.31
C PRO A 40 4.38 9.12 16.19
N GLY A 41 4.29 10.40 16.55
CA GLY A 41 4.08 11.50 15.59
C GLY A 41 5.13 11.60 14.47
N HIS A 42 6.36 11.14 14.70
CA HIS A 42 7.40 11.12 13.68
C HIS A 42 7.18 10.05 12.60
N LEU A 43 6.36 9.03 12.85
CA LEU A 43 5.98 7.98 11.88
C LEU A 43 4.68 8.31 11.12
N HIS A 44 4.06 9.48 11.38
CA HIS A 44 2.78 9.84 10.79
C HIS A 44 2.82 9.99 9.26
N ALA A 45 3.96 10.37 8.66
CA ALA A 45 4.09 10.44 7.21
C ALA A 45 3.94 9.04 6.58
N PHE A 46 4.66 8.07 7.13
CA PHE A 46 4.62 6.66 6.74
C PHE A 46 3.21 6.07 6.92
N ALA A 47 2.61 6.25 8.10
CA ALA A 47 1.25 5.77 8.36
C ALA A 47 0.17 6.44 7.48
N LEU A 48 0.34 7.70 7.09
CA LEU A 48 -0.61 8.38 6.19
C LEU A 48 -0.44 7.96 4.73
N LEU A 49 0.76 7.58 4.27
CA LEU A 49 0.94 6.89 2.98
C LEU A 49 0.12 5.60 2.95
N HIS A 50 0.24 4.77 3.98
CA HIS A 50 -0.47 3.49 4.12
C HIS A 50 -1.99 3.66 4.13
N ARG A 51 -2.51 4.68 4.82
CA ARG A 51 -3.95 5.02 4.79
C ARG A 51 -4.39 5.50 3.41
N ALA A 52 -3.57 6.29 2.72
CA ALA A 52 -3.89 6.78 1.38
C ALA A 52 -3.88 5.67 0.32
N MET A 53 -3.01 4.66 0.43
CA MET A 53 -3.03 3.47 -0.42
C MET A 53 -4.32 2.66 -0.24
N ARG A 54 -4.69 2.34 1.02
CA ARG A 54 -5.95 1.66 1.33
C ARG A 54 -7.17 2.42 0.83
N ARG A 55 -7.22 3.73 1.07
CA ARG A 55 -8.31 4.62 0.61
C ARG A 55 -8.43 4.63 -0.92
N ASP A 56 -7.31 4.76 -1.63
CA ASP A 56 -7.32 4.89 -3.09
C ASP A 56 -7.52 3.54 -3.81
N ALA A 57 -7.17 2.42 -3.17
CA ALA A 57 -7.56 1.09 -3.63
C ALA A 57 -9.08 0.86 -3.54
N ARG A 58 -9.71 1.17 -2.40
CA ARG A 58 -11.18 1.15 -2.25
C ARG A 58 -11.87 2.11 -3.23
N ARG A 59 -11.28 3.27 -3.48
CA ARG A 59 -11.74 4.27 -4.48
C ARG A 59 -11.73 3.69 -5.89
N LEU A 60 -10.70 2.92 -6.27
CA LEU A 60 -10.65 2.20 -7.54
C LEU A 60 -11.74 1.12 -7.60
N VAL A 61 -11.89 0.29 -6.56
CA VAL A 61 -12.95 -0.74 -6.49
C VAL A 61 -14.33 -0.14 -6.66
N ALA A 62 -14.64 0.96 -5.97
CA ALA A 62 -15.92 1.65 -6.07
C ALA A 62 -16.16 2.28 -7.46
N ALA A 63 -15.12 2.78 -8.12
CA ALA A 63 -15.23 3.42 -9.44
C ALA A 63 -15.27 2.41 -10.60
N ALA A 64 -14.58 1.27 -10.47
CA ALA A 64 -14.32 0.34 -11.57
C ALA A 64 -15.55 -0.09 -12.38
N PRO A 65 -16.72 -0.44 -11.78
CA PRO A 65 -17.92 -0.77 -12.56
C PRO A 65 -18.41 0.39 -13.44
N SER A 66 -18.37 1.62 -12.93
CA SER A 66 -18.78 2.81 -13.68
C SER A 66 -17.78 3.21 -14.78
N VAL A 67 -16.48 3.01 -14.55
CA VAL A 67 -15.46 3.22 -15.58
C VAL A 67 -15.56 2.15 -16.68
N ALA A 68 -15.91 0.92 -16.33
CA ALA A 68 -16.15 -0.15 -17.30
C ALA A 68 -17.40 0.08 -18.17
N ALA A 69 -18.46 0.67 -17.59
CA ALA A 69 -19.67 1.04 -18.31
C ALA A 69 -19.53 2.30 -19.19
N GLU A 70 -18.59 3.20 -18.85
CA GLU A 70 -18.40 4.49 -19.52
C GLU A 70 -16.96 4.66 -20.06
N PRO A 71 -16.63 4.10 -21.25
CA PRO A 71 -15.27 4.16 -21.81
C PRO A 71 -14.66 5.56 -21.95
N GLY A 72 -15.48 6.61 -22.06
CA GLY A 72 -15.02 8.00 -22.04
C GLY A 72 -14.25 8.40 -20.79
N ARG A 73 -14.40 7.66 -19.68
CA ARG A 73 -13.67 7.88 -18.42
C ARG A 73 -12.33 7.16 -18.33
N GLN A 74 -12.01 6.27 -19.28
CA GLN A 74 -10.80 5.44 -19.29
C GLN A 74 -9.52 6.30 -19.19
N ALA A 75 -9.36 7.28 -20.09
CA ALA A 75 -8.14 8.08 -20.16
C ALA A 75 -7.86 8.89 -18.88
N ALA A 76 -8.90 9.46 -18.26
CA ALA A 76 -8.75 10.19 -17.00
C ALA A 76 -8.47 9.25 -15.81
N THR A 77 -9.10 8.07 -15.80
CA THR A 77 -8.85 7.04 -14.78
C THR A 77 -7.42 6.49 -14.88
N ALA A 78 -6.94 6.21 -16.10
CA ALA A 78 -5.56 5.83 -16.37
C ALA A 78 -4.57 6.91 -15.90
N ALA A 79 -4.81 8.18 -16.24
CA ALA A 79 -3.96 9.28 -15.82
C ALA A 79 -3.93 9.50 -14.28
N TRP A 80 -4.99 9.14 -13.55
CA TRP A 80 -4.98 9.08 -12.09
C TRP A 80 -4.22 7.86 -11.57
N TRP A 81 -4.50 6.68 -12.15
CA TRP A 81 -3.88 5.42 -11.79
C TRP A 81 -2.35 5.46 -11.92
N ASP A 82 -1.81 6.05 -12.99
CA ASP A 82 -0.37 6.26 -13.18
C ASP A 82 0.30 7.06 -12.05
N ARG A 83 -0.45 7.95 -11.38
CA ARG A 83 0.06 8.72 -10.23
C ARG A 83 0.01 7.91 -8.94
N LEU A 84 -1.07 7.16 -8.73
CA LEU A 84 -1.21 6.24 -7.59
C LEU A 84 -0.13 5.16 -7.66
N ARG A 85 -0.08 4.41 -8.77
CA ARG A 85 0.94 3.40 -9.04
C ARG A 85 2.34 3.99 -8.89
N GLY A 86 2.64 5.11 -9.57
CA GLY A 86 3.96 5.73 -9.49
C GLY A 86 4.37 6.23 -8.09
N ALA A 87 3.43 6.34 -7.14
CA ALA A 87 3.73 6.61 -5.73
C ALA A 87 3.93 5.32 -4.91
N ILE A 88 3.18 4.26 -5.22
CA ILE A 88 3.33 2.93 -4.60
C ILE A 88 4.62 2.26 -5.05
N ASP A 89 4.90 2.26 -6.37
CA ASP A 89 6.15 1.78 -6.96
C ASP A 89 7.35 2.45 -6.27
N TRP A 90 7.30 3.78 -6.06
CA TRP A 90 8.38 4.51 -5.37
C TRP A 90 8.52 4.15 -3.89
N HIS A 91 7.42 3.90 -3.18
CA HIS A 91 7.41 3.54 -1.76
C HIS A 91 8.10 2.20 -1.53
N HIS A 92 7.60 1.11 -2.13
CA HIS A 92 8.17 -0.22 -1.89
C HIS A 92 9.61 -0.36 -2.43
N HIS A 93 9.96 0.30 -3.56
CA HIS A 93 11.35 0.29 -4.05
C HIS A 93 12.28 1.08 -3.12
N SER A 94 11.83 2.21 -2.57
CA SER A 94 12.60 2.95 -1.54
C SER A 94 12.79 2.15 -0.27
N GLU A 95 11.84 1.26 0.03
CA GLU A 95 11.90 0.35 1.15
C GLU A 95 12.94 -0.75 0.98
N ASP A 96 12.84 -1.52 -0.12
CA ASP A 96 13.76 -2.61 -0.43
C ASP A 96 15.20 -2.13 -0.67
N GLU A 97 15.38 -1.05 -1.46
CA GLU A 97 16.72 -0.59 -1.87
C GLU A 97 17.43 0.22 -0.78
N GLN A 98 16.68 0.89 0.11
CA GLN A 98 17.25 1.92 1.00
C GLN A 98 16.77 1.84 2.46
N PHE A 99 15.46 1.71 2.72
CA PHE A 99 14.91 1.81 4.07
C PHE A 99 15.22 0.56 4.92
N TRP A 100 14.86 -0.65 4.48
CA TRP A 100 15.15 -1.88 5.21
C TRP A 100 16.65 -2.16 5.36
N PRO A 101 17.50 -1.91 4.35
CA PRO A 101 18.96 -2.01 4.51
C PRO A 101 19.52 -1.03 5.56
N GLU A 102 19.03 0.22 5.62
CA GLU A 102 19.49 1.21 6.60
C GLU A 102 18.94 0.91 8.02
N LEU A 103 17.70 0.46 8.13
CA LEU A 103 17.10 0.06 9.39
C LEU A 103 17.88 -1.12 10.01
N ARG A 104 18.20 -2.14 9.19
CA ARG A 104 19.03 -3.28 9.61
C ARG A 104 20.43 -2.84 10.04
N ARG A 105 21.10 -1.98 9.26
CA ARG A 105 22.42 -1.43 9.62
C ARG A 105 22.43 -0.73 10.99
N ARG A 106 21.34 -0.06 11.36
CA ARG A 106 21.22 0.69 12.62
C ARG A 106 20.76 -0.14 13.82
N THR A 107 19.92 -1.15 13.59
CA THR A 107 19.18 -1.85 14.66
C THR A 107 19.49 -3.33 14.80
N GLY A 108 20.12 -3.94 13.79
CA GLY A 108 20.28 -5.39 13.66
C GLY A 108 19.00 -6.14 13.27
N VAL A 109 17.86 -5.46 13.12
CA VAL A 109 16.57 -6.11 12.80
C VAL A 109 16.40 -6.27 11.28
N SER A 110 16.10 -7.50 10.85
CA SER A 110 15.61 -7.82 9.49
C SER A 110 14.07 -7.73 9.45
N VAL A 111 13.52 -7.22 8.35
CA VAL A 111 12.09 -7.35 8.02
C VAL A 111 11.84 -7.92 6.61
N ASP A 112 12.89 -8.09 5.81
CA ASP A 112 12.83 -8.49 4.38
C ASP A 112 12.11 -9.83 4.20
N ASP A 113 12.39 -10.78 5.10
CA ASP A 113 11.86 -12.15 5.10
C ASP A 113 10.31 -12.20 5.26
N VAL A 114 9.69 -11.06 5.62
CA VAL A 114 8.23 -10.92 5.80
C VAL A 114 7.57 -10.26 4.59
N LEU A 115 8.32 -9.56 3.72
CA LEU A 115 7.77 -8.57 2.78
C LEU A 115 8.20 -8.74 1.31
N GLY A 116 9.34 -9.36 1.01
CA GLY A 116 9.84 -9.43 -0.38
C GLY A 116 8.88 -10.09 -1.38
N ASP A 117 8.22 -11.18 -0.99
CA ASP A 117 7.23 -11.87 -1.83
C ASP A 117 5.93 -11.05 -2.02
N ASP A 118 5.60 -10.16 -1.09
CA ASP A 118 4.41 -9.30 -1.17
C ASP A 118 4.55 -8.22 -2.24
N HIS A 119 5.72 -7.57 -2.35
CA HIS A 119 5.97 -6.52 -3.34
C HIS A 119 5.81 -7.07 -4.77
N ALA A 120 6.40 -8.22 -5.07
CA ALA A 120 6.22 -8.89 -6.36
C ALA A 120 4.75 -9.30 -6.61
N GLY A 121 3.99 -9.61 -5.56
CA GLY A 121 2.54 -9.83 -5.64
C GLY A 121 1.75 -8.56 -5.97
N LEU A 122 2.11 -7.44 -5.35
CA LEU A 122 1.52 -6.13 -5.53
C LEU A 122 1.80 -5.58 -6.94
N ASP A 123 3.03 -5.73 -7.44
CA ASP A 123 3.43 -5.39 -8.81
C ASP A 123 2.56 -6.07 -9.86
N ARG A 124 2.36 -7.38 -9.72
CA ARG A 124 1.49 -8.15 -10.63
C ARG A 124 0.04 -7.66 -10.59
N ALA A 125 -0.45 -7.25 -9.43
CA ALA A 125 -1.79 -6.68 -9.29
C ALA A 125 -1.90 -5.28 -9.93
N MET A 126 -0.89 -4.43 -9.71
CA MET A 126 -0.83 -3.10 -10.32
C MET A 126 -0.66 -3.17 -11.85
N ALA A 127 0.09 -4.16 -12.35
CA ALA A 127 0.20 -4.45 -13.78
C ALA A 127 -1.16 -4.86 -14.37
N ALA A 128 -1.95 -5.69 -13.69
CA ALA A 128 -3.28 -6.09 -14.15
C ALA A 128 -4.25 -4.90 -14.26
N VAL A 129 -4.28 -4.00 -13.27
CA VAL A 129 -5.06 -2.75 -13.35
C VAL A 129 -4.58 -1.87 -14.50
N SER A 130 -3.25 -1.74 -14.68
CA SER A 130 -2.66 -0.97 -15.78
C SER A 130 -3.08 -1.53 -17.15
N ALA A 131 -3.08 -2.85 -17.31
CA ALA A 131 -3.50 -3.52 -18.55
C ALA A 131 -4.99 -3.29 -18.85
N ALA A 132 -5.86 -3.46 -17.85
CA ALA A 132 -7.30 -3.20 -17.99
C ALA A 132 -7.62 -1.75 -18.42
N LEU A 133 -6.80 -0.78 -17.99
CA LEU A 133 -6.93 0.63 -18.36
C LEU A 133 -6.26 1.00 -19.69
N ALA A 134 -5.39 0.15 -20.26
CA ALA A 134 -4.63 0.44 -21.47
C ALA A 134 -5.13 -0.32 -22.72
N THR A 135 -5.61 -1.55 -22.57
CA THR A 135 -5.95 -2.43 -23.70
C THR A 135 -7.38 -2.17 -24.21
N PRO A 136 -7.62 -2.09 -25.54
CA PRO A 136 -8.97 -2.06 -26.09
C PRO A 136 -9.82 -3.25 -25.61
N GLY A 137 -10.98 -2.97 -25.01
CA GLY A 137 -11.84 -3.98 -24.39
C GLY A 137 -11.43 -4.44 -22.97
N GLY A 138 -10.22 -4.11 -22.51
CA GLY A 138 -9.70 -4.51 -21.19
C GLY A 138 -10.46 -3.92 -19.99
N LEU A 139 -11.30 -2.91 -20.21
CA LEU A 139 -12.14 -2.32 -19.16
C LEU A 139 -13.09 -3.32 -18.49
N ALA A 140 -13.47 -4.41 -19.18
CA ALA A 140 -14.28 -5.48 -18.59
C ALA A 140 -13.57 -6.18 -17.41
N ASP A 141 -12.23 -6.25 -17.44
CA ASP A 141 -11.42 -6.87 -16.38
C ASP A 141 -11.14 -5.92 -15.20
N LEU A 142 -11.40 -4.62 -15.37
CA LEU A 142 -11.05 -3.59 -14.37
C LEU A 142 -11.65 -3.85 -12.98
N PRO A 143 -12.93 -4.28 -12.81
CA PRO A 143 -13.48 -4.58 -11.49
C PRO A 143 -12.75 -5.72 -10.77
N LEU A 144 -12.35 -6.77 -11.51
CA LEU A 144 -11.62 -7.91 -10.96
C LEU A 144 -10.18 -7.53 -10.60
N ALA A 145 -9.51 -6.79 -11.49
CA ALA A 145 -8.16 -6.27 -11.23
C ALA A 145 -8.13 -5.33 -10.01
N ALA A 146 -9.13 -4.45 -9.89
CA ALA A 146 -9.29 -3.53 -8.76
C ALA A 146 -9.47 -4.29 -7.43
N ALA A 147 -10.39 -5.26 -7.38
CA ALA A 147 -10.65 -6.05 -6.16
C ALA A 147 -9.43 -6.88 -5.73
N ARG A 148 -8.68 -7.41 -6.69
CA ARG A 148 -7.41 -8.12 -6.44
C ARG A 148 -6.33 -7.20 -5.89
N PHE A 149 -6.16 -6.01 -6.47
CA PHE A 149 -5.23 -4.99 -5.98
C PHE A 149 -5.59 -4.53 -4.56
N ASP A 150 -6.86 -4.24 -4.29
CA ASP A 150 -7.35 -3.84 -2.97
C ASP A 150 -7.09 -4.90 -1.89
N THR A 151 -7.37 -6.17 -2.20
CA THR A 151 -7.10 -7.31 -1.30
C THR A 151 -5.60 -7.41 -0.98
N LEU A 152 -4.75 -7.33 -1.99
CA LEU A 152 -3.30 -7.51 -1.83
C LEU A 152 -2.66 -6.34 -1.09
N VAL A 153 -2.99 -5.09 -1.43
CA VAL A 153 -2.41 -3.92 -0.76
C VAL A 153 -2.85 -3.84 0.71
N HIS A 154 -4.10 -4.19 1.05
CA HIS A 154 -4.52 -4.29 2.45
C HIS A 154 -3.81 -5.41 3.21
N GLY A 155 -3.60 -6.57 2.58
CA GLY A 155 -2.90 -7.70 3.19
C GLY A 155 -1.43 -7.41 3.46
N HIS A 156 -0.75 -6.82 2.48
CA HIS A 156 0.65 -6.40 2.55
C HIS A 156 0.87 -5.35 3.64
N LEU A 157 0.17 -4.21 3.57
CA LEU A 157 0.35 -3.12 4.54
C LEU A 157 0.01 -3.55 5.98
N ARG A 158 -0.85 -4.55 6.19
CA ARG A 158 -1.10 -5.10 7.53
C ARG A 158 0.07 -5.93 8.06
N ARG A 159 0.70 -6.77 7.23
CA ARG A 159 1.90 -7.54 7.61
C ARG A 159 3.08 -6.60 7.88
N GLU A 160 3.25 -5.63 7.01
CA GLU A 160 4.29 -4.62 7.12
C GLU A 160 4.15 -3.80 8.39
N GLU A 161 2.99 -3.18 8.65
CA GLU A 161 2.79 -2.39 9.88
C GLU A 161 3.03 -3.20 11.16
N ALA A 162 2.60 -4.47 11.19
CA ALA A 162 2.80 -5.37 12.31
C ALA A 162 4.28 -5.72 12.54
N ALA A 163 5.07 -5.87 11.48
CA ALA A 163 6.51 -6.14 11.56
C ALA A 163 7.34 -4.87 11.86
N VAL A 164 6.99 -3.77 11.21
CA VAL A 164 7.84 -2.57 11.08
C VAL A 164 7.56 -1.54 12.17
N PHE A 165 6.30 -1.23 12.49
CA PHE A 165 6.00 -0.15 13.44
C PHE A 165 6.56 -0.40 14.86
N PRO A 166 6.52 -1.62 15.42
CA PRO A 166 7.18 -1.91 16.69
C PRO A 166 8.70 -1.79 16.66
N VAL A 167 9.34 -1.87 15.48
CA VAL A 167 10.78 -1.63 15.30
C VAL A 167 11.04 -0.13 15.22
N LEU A 168 10.33 0.58 14.33
CA LEU A 168 10.50 2.03 14.14
C LEU A 168 10.20 2.84 15.41
N ALA A 169 9.20 2.44 16.20
CA ALA A 169 8.88 3.09 17.47
C ALA A 169 10.01 3.00 18.52
N ARG A 170 10.97 2.08 18.35
CA ARG A 170 12.19 1.95 19.18
C ARG A 170 13.41 2.64 18.57
N VAL A 171 13.35 3.10 17.32
CA VAL A 171 14.42 3.88 16.68
C VAL A 171 14.37 5.31 17.21
N GLY A 172 15.55 5.88 17.52
CA GLY A 172 15.63 7.27 17.95
C GLY A 172 15.11 8.22 16.86
N VAL A 173 14.21 9.15 17.24
CA VAL A 173 13.52 10.07 16.31
C VAL A 173 14.48 10.78 15.33
N ARG A 174 15.63 11.24 15.82
CA ARG A 174 16.67 11.89 15.00
C ARG A 174 17.14 11.00 13.85
N ASP A 175 17.32 9.71 14.14
CA ASP A 175 17.89 8.73 13.23
C ASP A 175 16.85 8.28 12.21
N TYR A 176 15.61 8.02 12.63
CA TYR A 176 14.47 7.80 11.71
C TYR A 176 14.33 8.97 10.72
N LEU A 177 14.26 10.20 11.22
CA LEU A 177 14.12 11.39 10.37
C LEU A 177 15.34 11.64 9.47
N ALA A 178 16.52 11.09 9.81
CA ALA A 178 17.68 11.14 8.93
C ALA A 178 17.55 10.19 7.73
N VAL A 179 16.95 9.01 7.92
CA VAL A 179 16.62 8.10 6.82
C VAL A 179 15.50 8.67 5.97
N GLU A 180 14.39 9.12 6.58
CA GLU A 180 13.25 9.74 5.87
C GLU A 180 13.70 10.90 4.96
N ARG A 181 14.51 11.83 5.48
CA ARG A 181 15.05 12.96 4.69
C ARG A 181 15.89 12.49 3.50
N ARG A 182 16.63 11.39 3.61
CA ARG A 182 17.45 10.83 2.52
C ARG A 182 16.55 10.26 1.42
N LEU A 183 15.51 9.50 1.78
CA LEU A 183 14.53 8.98 0.82
C LEU A 183 13.80 10.12 0.09
N LEU A 184 13.32 11.12 0.83
CA LEU A 184 12.62 12.28 0.25
C LEU A 184 13.53 13.13 -0.66
N ALA A 185 14.84 13.18 -0.39
CA ALA A 185 15.80 13.87 -1.26
C ALA A 185 16.06 13.11 -2.58
N ALA A 186 15.97 11.78 -2.58
CA ALA A 186 16.07 10.94 -3.77
C ALA A 186 14.75 10.85 -4.57
N ALA A 187 13.61 11.20 -3.95
CA ALA A 187 12.28 11.03 -4.54
C ALA A 187 12.08 11.84 -5.84
N PRO A 188 11.53 11.24 -6.92
CA PRO A 188 11.25 11.97 -8.14
C PRO A 188 10.25 13.11 -7.90
N ARG A 189 10.53 14.31 -8.45
CA ARG A 189 9.67 15.51 -8.28
C ARG A 189 8.19 15.25 -8.58
N ARG A 190 7.89 14.39 -9.56
CA ARG A 190 6.52 13.99 -9.93
C ARG A 190 5.77 13.25 -8.80
N VAL A 191 6.50 12.46 -8.00
CA VAL A 191 5.98 11.69 -6.86
C VAL A 191 5.73 12.65 -5.70
N LEU A 192 6.72 13.46 -5.32
CA LEU A 192 6.58 14.47 -4.25
C LEU A 192 5.39 15.44 -4.45
N ILE A 193 5.15 15.87 -5.69
CA ILE A 193 4.02 16.75 -6.05
C ILE A 193 2.65 16.09 -5.83
N PHE A 194 2.56 14.76 -5.99
CA PHE A 194 1.33 13.99 -5.82
C PHE A 194 1.17 13.48 -4.37
N VAL A 195 2.22 12.92 -3.79
CA VAL A 195 2.21 12.23 -2.49
C VAL A 195 1.70 13.14 -1.37
N GLN A 196 2.18 14.38 -1.26
CA GLN A 196 1.81 15.26 -0.16
C GLN A 196 0.29 15.56 -0.08
N PRO A 197 -0.38 16.07 -1.13
CA PRO A 197 -1.84 16.26 -1.05
C PRO A 197 -2.62 14.95 -0.97
N TRP A 198 -2.09 13.86 -1.51
CA TRP A 198 -2.71 12.53 -1.50
C TRP A 198 -2.71 11.87 -0.10
N MET A 199 -1.58 11.91 0.62
CA MET A 199 -1.47 11.36 1.98
C MET A 199 -2.23 12.20 3.02
N LEU A 200 -2.38 13.52 2.77
CA LEU A 200 -3.08 14.43 3.67
C LEU A 200 -4.59 14.56 3.40
N GLU A 201 -5.16 13.87 2.40
CA GLU A 201 -6.62 13.84 2.20
C GLU A 201 -7.30 13.03 3.31
N GLY A 202 -8.14 13.69 4.10
CA GLY A 202 -8.88 13.07 5.21
C GLY A 202 -8.05 12.77 6.46
N ALA A 203 -6.80 13.25 6.52
CA ALA A 203 -5.93 13.09 7.68
C ALA A 203 -6.34 14.02 8.85
N ASP A 204 -6.20 13.53 10.07
CA ASP A 204 -6.42 14.31 11.30
C ASP A 204 -5.51 15.57 11.38
N PRO A 205 -5.99 16.73 11.86
CA PRO A 205 -5.19 17.96 11.91
C PRO A 205 -3.86 17.85 12.69
N ARG A 206 -3.78 17.03 13.75
CA ARG A 206 -2.54 16.77 14.50
C ARG A 206 -1.56 15.94 13.67
N ALA A 207 -2.07 14.94 12.94
CA ALA A 207 -1.26 14.16 12.01
C ALA A 207 -0.72 15.03 10.85
N VAL A 208 -1.58 15.87 10.28
CA VAL A 208 -1.18 16.88 9.28
C VAL A 208 -0.11 17.81 9.84
N ALA A 209 -0.24 18.30 11.08
CA ALA A 209 0.74 19.17 11.71
C ALA A 209 2.10 18.48 11.90
N ASN A 210 2.11 17.23 12.38
CA ASN A 210 3.33 16.44 12.55
C ASN A 210 4.08 16.24 11.22
N VAL A 211 3.37 15.83 10.16
CA VAL A 211 3.96 15.63 8.83
C VAL A 211 4.43 16.96 8.23
N MET A 212 3.62 18.02 8.31
CA MET A 212 4.00 19.31 7.77
C MET A 212 5.17 19.94 8.52
N ALA A 213 5.47 19.53 9.76
CA ALA A 213 6.66 19.95 10.49
C ALA A 213 7.98 19.42 9.88
N THR A 214 7.98 18.25 9.22
CA THR A 214 9.18 17.69 8.55
C THR A 214 9.40 18.24 7.14
N VAL A 215 8.33 18.68 6.46
CA VAL A 215 8.38 19.24 5.09
C VAL A 215 9.22 20.53 5.04
N PRO A 216 10.16 20.71 4.09
CA PRO A 216 10.94 21.95 3.95
C PRO A 216 10.07 23.19 3.63
N PRO A 217 10.37 24.38 4.19
CA PRO A 217 9.54 25.58 4.00
C PRO A 217 9.18 25.96 2.55
N PRO A 218 10.09 25.87 1.56
CA PRO A 218 9.74 26.18 0.17
C PRO A 218 8.65 25.25 -0.41
N ILE A 219 8.61 23.99 0.03
CA ILE A 219 7.58 23.03 -0.39
C ILE A 219 6.24 23.31 0.32
N ARG A 220 6.26 23.79 1.58
CA ARG A 220 5.03 24.19 2.30
C ARG A 220 4.25 25.25 1.54
N LEU A 221 4.93 26.22 0.92
CA LEU A 221 4.31 27.27 0.09
C LEU A 221 3.57 26.72 -1.15
N LEU A 222 3.98 25.55 -1.66
CA LEU A 222 3.37 24.91 -2.84
C LEU A 222 2.13 24.05 -2.51
N THR A 223 1.90 23.74 -1.23
CA THR A 223 0.82 22.85 -0.74
C THR A 223 -0.55 23.13 -1.36
N GLY A 224 -0.96 24.41 -1.42
CA GLY A 224 -2.26 24.79 -2.01
C GLY A 224 -2.36 24.50 -3.51
N THR A 225 -1.26 24.66 -4.26
CA THR A 225 -1.19 24.34 -5.69
C THR A 225 -1.10 22.84 -5.95
N MET A 226 -0.39 22.11 -5.09
CA MET A 226 -0.33 20.64 -5.12
C MET A 226 -1.70 20.03 -4.84
N ARG A 227 -2.41 20.49 -3.80
CA ARG A 227 -3.81 20.12 -3.49
C ARG A 227 -4.74 20.36 -4.68
N ARG A 228 -4.75 21.56 -5.27
CA ARG A 228 -5.56 21.86 -6.48
C ARG A 228 -5.21 21.01 -7.70
N ARG A 229 -3.97 20.48 -7.82
CA ARG A 229 -3.60 19.54 -8.89
C ARG A 229 -4.17 18.14 -8.60
N TYR A 230 -4.05 17.67 -7.36
CA TYR A 230 -4.61 16.40 -6.92
C TYR A 230 -6.15 16.36 -7.05
N GLU A 231 -6.85 17.42 -6.62
CA GLU A 231 -8.31 17.46 -6.67
C GLU A 231 -8.85 17.50 -8.10
N ARG A 232 -8.16 18.20 -9.03
CA ARG A 232 -8.51 18.16 -10.46
C ARG A 232 -8.30 16.78 -11.07
N LEU A 233 -7.29 16.04 -10.63
CA LEU A 233 -7.05 14.66 -11.09
C LEU A 233 -8.18 13.72 -10.66
N LEU A 234 -8.61 13.78 -9.39
CA LEU A 234 -9.78 13.04 -8.90
C LEU A 234 -11.07 13.43 -9.64
N THR A 235 -11.29 14.73 -9.84
CA THR A 235 -12.48 15.27 -10.51
C THR A 235 -12.54 14.82 -11.98
N ALA A 236 -11.42 14.86 -12.70
CA ALA A 236 -11.37 14.45 -14.10
C ALA A 236 -11.67 12.95 -14.29
N ALA A 237 -11.25 12.10 -13.36
CA ALA A 237 -11.57 10.67 -13.35
C ALA A 237 -12.98 10.35 -12.77
N ALA A 238 -13.69 11.37 -12.27
CA ALA A 238 -14.95 11.26 -11.53
C ALA A 238 -14.90 10.20 -10.41
N LEU A 239 -13.79 10.19 -9.66
CA LEU A 239 -13.57 9.21 -8.59
C LEU A 239 -14.28 9.65 -7.30
N PRO A 240 -14.93 8.73 -6.56
CA PRO A 240 -15.58 9.06 -5.31
C PRO A 240 -14.56 9.49 -4.26
N ARG A 241 -14.91 10.50 -3.44
CA ARG A 241 -14.22 10.71 -2.17
C ARG A 241 -14.75 9.68 -1.17
N ILE A 242 -13.85 8.89 -0.59
CA ILE A 242 -14.14 7.86 0.40
C ILE A 242 -13.27 8.16 1.62
N SER A 243 -13.85 8.07 2.82
CA SER A 243 -13.10 8.15 4.08
C SER A 243 -12.22 6.90 4.26
N ALA A 244 -11.01 7.09 4.78
CA ALA A 244 -10.01 6.02 4.94
C ALA A 244 -10.26 5.14 6.18
#